data_AF-A0A955BT95-F1
#
_entry.id   AF-A0A955BT95-F1
#
_cell.length_a   1.000
_cell.length_b   1.000
_cell.length_c   1.000
_cell.angle_alpha   90.00
_cell.angle_beta   90.00
_cell.angle_gamma   90.00
#
_symmetry.space_group_name_H-M   'P 1'
#
loop_
_entity.id
_entity.type
_entity.pdbx_description
1 polymer ?
#
loop_
_entity_poly.entity_id
_entity_poly.type
_entity_poly.pdbx_seq_one_letter_code
_entity_poly.pdbx_strand_id
1 'polypeptide(L)'
;MNRLCTALVTAATLCLAQQATRAGGGPENVFLIVNPNSADSLEIANEYVAMRGIPTGNVFYLPWAPQAWRTMGADFRDKMLKPILQEIDKRKLAGQIDNLVYSSNFPWQIDFRDLHVAKEGRSPDIPVASLTGASYLYQFVLSNDRRIAALNNNFYFAQATAGVTKSQAFHGRVGWSPAAKPDDKGIHYLMSTVLGVTTGAGTTVDETVHYLRRAANADGTRPQGGFYYMVNGKNPRSTARHDGFAAAVAELEALGQNAVIVNGIVPKGQRAVLGITCGAPQAPLAGSNSTLQPGALVDNLTSAGGQLTARKNGTGQTPLTDYLKYGAAGASGTVVEPFAIRQKFPSPDLHVHYARGCCLSESFYQAVQGPYQLLIAGDPLCQPWAVPGEVSLTLPGLGGMIDGVITLAPQVAYPDLRAVGHLELFVDGVRVAAGRGLAPLTLDTTKLPDGPHQLTVVAVDNTPIEVQSRWSQEVIVKNGSDALQVTAAGGPRITGDEAVLAVAGTRDAETIVTHNGRELGRVTGREGQLRIKTSLLGPGPVQIEARIEGDEPLVSRPLHLQIARER
;
A
#
# COMPACT_ATOMS: atom_id res chain seq x y z
N MET A 1 -25.21 67.18 -20.36
CA MET A 1 -26.29 66.37 -19.77
C MET A 1 -26.02 64.90 -20.04
N ASN A 2 -25.70 64.17 -18.97
CA ASN A 2 -25.74 62.72 -18.74
C ASN A 2 -26.18 61.81 -19.90
N ARG A 3 -25.38 60.76 -20.16
CA ARG A 3 -25.73 59.39 -19.76
C ARG A 3 -24.52 58.46 -19.83
N LEU A 4 -24.21 57.88 -18.67
CA LEU A 4 -23.25 56.80 -18.46
C LEU A 4 -23.70 55.54 -19.22
N CYS A 5 -22.77 54.90 -19.93
CA CYS A 5 -22.85 53.49 -20.29
C CYS A 5 -21.82 52.73 -19.46
N THR A 6 -22.24 52.25 -18.29
CA THR A 6 -21.46 51.35 -17.44
C THR A 6 -21.51 49.96 -18.06
N ALA A 7 -20.40 49.48 -18.61
CA ALA A 7 -20.25 48.11 -19.05
C ALA A 7 -20.14 47.19 -17.81
N LEU A 8 -21.18 46.37 -17.61
CA LEU A 8 -21.18 45.27 -16.65
C LEU A 8 -20.21 44.18 -17.14
N VAL A 9 -19.01 44.16 -16.61
CA VAL A 9 -18.12 42.98 -16.67
C VAL A 9 -18.72 41.94 -15.73
N THR A 10 -19.51 41.03 -16.27
CA THR A 10 -19.94 39.83 -15.55
C THR A 10 -18.75 38.88 -15.52
N ALA A 11 -18.03 38.90 -14.40
CA ALA A 11 -17.05 37.87 -14.09
C ALA A 11 -17.79 36.54 -13.96
N ALA A 12 -17.72 35.70 -15.00
CA ALA A 12 -18.13 34.32 -14.90
C ALA A 12 -17.14 33.60 -13.98
N THR A 13 -17.48 33.51 -12.70
CA THR A 13 -16.92 32.53 -11.77
C THR A 13 -17.25 31.15 -12.33
N LEU A 14 -16.34 30.58 -13.12
CA LEU A 14 -16.31 29.14 -13.34
C LEU A 14 -16.09 28.51 -11.96
N CYS A 15 -17.18 28.02 -11.36
CA CYS A 15 -17.11 26.95 -10.38
C CYS A 15 -16.44 25.76 -11.08
N LEU A 16 -15.11 25.68 -10.97
CA LEU A 16 -14.36 24.46 -11.16
C LEU A 16 -14.87 23.48 -10.11
N ALA A 17 -15.90 22.70 -10.45
CA ALA A 17 -16.19 21.48 -9.73
C ALA A 17 -14.88 20.68 -9.70
N GLN A 18 -14.31 20.54 -8.50
CA GLN A 18 -13.23 19.62 -8.24
C GLN A 18 -13.79 18.23 -8.54
N GLN A 19 -13.55 17.75 -9.76
CA GLN A 19 -13.89 16.40 -10.14
C GLN A 19 -13.00 15.49 -9.29
N ALA A 20 -13.65 14.78 -8.36
CA ALA A 20 -13.04 13.74 -7.55
C ALA A 20 -12.22 12.81 -8.45
N THR A 21 -10.91 12.84 -8.28
CA THR A 21 -9.96 11.96 -8.95
C THR A 21 -10.22 10.54 -8.50
N ARG A 22 -10.32 9.62 -9.46
CA ARG A 22 -10.39 8.17 -9.24
C ARG A 22 -8.96 7.64 -9.55
N ALA A 23 -8.63 6.40 -9.24
CA ALA A 23 -7.24 6.00 -8.91
C ALA A 23 -6.43 5.11 -9.82
N GLY A 24 -5.17 4.97 -9.43
CA GLY A 24 -4.29 3.82 -9.51
C GLY A 24 -3.27 4.10 -8.40
N GLY A 25 -2.73 3.08 -7.73
CA GLY A 25 -1.81 3.27 -6.61
C GLY A 25 -0.34 3.08 -7.00
N GLY A 26 0.53 3.93 -6.47
CA GLY A 26 1.98 3.81 -6.59
C GLY A 26 2.70 3.82 -5.23
N PRO A 27 4.03 3.67 -5.22
CA PRO A 27 4.86 3.78 -4.02
C PRO A 27 4.59 5.06 -3.21
N GLU A 28 4.32 6.17 -3.90
CA GLU A 28 4.01 7.48 -3.31
C GLU A 28 2.69 7.49 -2.54
N ASN A 29 1.78 6.54 -2.81
CA ASN A 29 0.47 6.41 -2.17
C ASN A 29 0.49 5.45 -0.97
N VAL A 30 1.62 4.79 -0.70
CA VAL A 30 1.80 3.86 0.42
C VAL A 30 2.44 4.57 1.59
N PHE A 31 1.89 4.41 2.80
CA PHE A 31 2.56 4.74 4.05
C PHE A 31 2.93 3.45 4.78
N LEU A 32 4.23 3.16 4.89
CA LEU A 32 4.76 1.92 5.44
C LEU A 32 5.05 2.06 6.93
N ILE A 33 4.36 1.28 7.76
CA ILE A 33 4.52 1.23 9.21
C ILE A 33 5.44 0.08 9.59
N VAL A 34 6.54 0.41 10.27
CA VAL A 34 7.61 -0.52 10.64
C VAL A 34 7.71 -0.61 12.16
N ASN A 35 7.82 -1.82 12.72
CA ASN A 35 8.04 -1.99 14.15
C ASN A 35 9.56 -2.02 14.45
N PRO A 36 10.16 -0.93 14.97
CA PRO A 36 11.60 -0.89 15.25
C PRO A 36 12.05 -1.86 16.35
N ASN A 37 11.13 -2.39 17.15
CA ASN A 37 11.46 -3.39 18.18
C ASN A 37 11.58 -4.81 17.62
N SER A 38 11.41 -5.00 16.31
CA SER A 38 11.38 -6.30 15.65
C SER A 38 12.34 -6.35 14.46
N ALA A 39 13.42 -7.13 14.57
CA ALA A 39 14.37 -7.35 13.48
C ALA A 39 13.67 -7.83 12.19
N ASP A 40 12.71 -8.75 12.32
CA ASP A 40 11.89 -9.23 11.20
C ASP A 40 11.12 -8.10 10.49
N SER A 41 10.63 -7.12 11.25
CA SER A 41 9.82 -6.02 10.72
C SER A 41 10.70 -5.02 10.00
N LEU A 42 11.90 -4.76 10.53
CA LEU A 42 12.93 -3.96 9.88
C LEU A 42 13.40 -4.61 8.57
N GLU A 43 13.72 -5.91 8.58
CA GLU A 43 14.22 -6.59 7.38
C GLU A 43 13.18 -6.67 6.27
N ILE A 44 11.94 -7.04 6.61
CA ILE A 44 10.83 -7.06 5.63
C ILE A 44 10.60 -5.65 5.07
N ALA A 45 10.65 -4.61 5.91
CA ALA A 45 10.45 -3.24 5.47
C ALA A 45 11.58 -2.77 4.54
N ASN A 46 12.83 -3.04 4.88
CA ASN A 46 14.01 -2.67 4.07
C ASN A 46 13.95 -3.31 2.68
N GLU A 47 13.65 -4.61 2.62
CA GLU A 47 13.46 -5.33 1.36
C GLU A 47 12.26 -4.80 0.57
N TYR A 48 11.13 -4.50 1.22
CA TYR A 48 9.95 -3.97 0.54
C TYR A 48 10.17 -2.55 0.00
N VAL A 49 10.83 -1.68 0.76
CA VAL A 49 11.24 -0.34 0.31
C VAL A 49 12.10 -0.44 -0.94
N ALA A 50 13.11 -1.33 -0.95
CA ALA A 50 13.97 -1.53 -2.11
C ALA A 50 13.23 -2.14 -3.32
N MET A 51 12.30 -3.08 -3.09
CA MET A 51 11.54 -3.72 -4.17
C MET A 51 10.52 -2.78 -4.82
N ARG A 52 9.83 -1.99 -4.00
CA ARG A 52 8.72 -1.13 -4.46
C ARG A 52 9.14 0.31 -4.69
N GLY A 53 10.33 0.73 -4.27
CA GLY A 53 10.74 2.13 -4.33
C GLY A 53 9.87 3.02 -3.45
N ILE A 54 9.48 2.53 -2.26
CA ILE A 54 8.68 3.32 -1.31
C ILE A 54 9.50 4.56 -0.91
N PRO A 55 8.97 5.78 -1.05
CA PRO A 55 9.71 6.98 -0.68
C PRO A 55 10.14 6.95 0.79
N THR A 56 11.35 7.43 1.08
CA THR A 56 11.91 7.44 2.45
C THR A 56 11.01 8.22 3.42
N GLY A 57 10.38 9.30 2.95
CA GLY A 57 9.39 10.09 3.70
C GLY A 57 8.09 9.35 4.03
N ASN A 58 7.80 8.25 3.34
CA ASN A 58 6.60 7.44 3.52
C ASN A 58 6.78 6.28 4.52
N VAL A 59 7.97 6.13 5.11
CA VAL A 59 8.26 5.08 6.09
C VAL A 59 8.16 5.65 7.51
N PHE A 60 7.42 4.97 8.38
CA PHE A 60 7.20 5.39 9.75
C PHE A 60 7.49 4.27 10.75
N TYR A 61 8.39 4.54 11.70
CA TYR A 61 8.75 3.60 12.75
C TYR A 61 7.82 3.80 13.95
N LEU A 62 6.96 2.83 14.19
CA LEU A 62 6.02 2.81 15.31
C LEU A 62 6.37 1.65 16.25
N PRO A 63 6.98 1.93 17.42
CA PRO A 63 7.34 0.89 18.38
C PRO A 63 6.13 0.09 18.86
N TRP A 64 6.22 -1.23 18.81
CA TRP A 64 5.22 -2.14 19.36
C TRP A 64 5.86 -3.38 19.97
N ALA A 65 5.17 -4.08 20.87
CA ALA A 65 5.66 -5.33 21.43
C ALA A 65 5.63 -6.44 20.34
N PRO A 66 6.77 -7.02 19.91
CA PRO A 66 6.82 -7.87 18.71
C PRO A 66 5.96 -9.13 18.74
N GLN A 67 5.71 -9.68 19.94
CA GLN A 67 4.90 -10.89 20.13
C GLN A 67 3.43 -10.59 20.46
N ALA A 68 3.05 -9.32 20.53
CA ALA A 68 1.67 -8.93 20.83
C ALA A 68 0.80 -9.10 19.59
N TRP A 69 0.15 -10.27 19.50
CA TRP A 69 -0.80 -10.59 18.44
C TRP A 69 -2.17 -9.90 18.59
N ARG A 70 -2.46 -9.34 19.78
CA ARG A 70 -3.71 -8.62 20.11
C ARG A 70 -3.42 -7.33 20.86
N THR A 71 -4.27 -6.33 20.66
CA THR A 71 -4.33 -5.10 21.47
C THR A 71 -5.77 -4.65 21.73
N MET A 72 -5.95 -3.72 22.67
CA MET A 72 -7.25 -3.12 22.99
C MET A 72 -7.58 -1.97 22.04
N GLY A 73 -8.87 -1.67 21.87
CA GLY A 73 -9.37 -0.65 20.95
C GLY A 73 -8.86 0.75 21.27
N ALA A 74 -8.79 1.13 22.55
CA ALA A 74 -8.24 2.42 22.96
C ALA A 74 -6.75 2.53 22.64
N ASP A 75 -5.97 1.47 22.89
CA ASP A 75 -4.54 1.44 22.57
C ASP A 75 -4.29 1.48 21.07
N PHE A 76 -5.08 0.75 20.27
CA PHE A 76 -5.03 0.88 18.81
C PHE A 76 -5.34 2.30 18.35
N ARG A 77 -6.42 2.91 18.85
CA ARG A 77 -6.82 4.28 18.48
C ARG A 77 -5.75 5.29 18.86
N ASP A 78 -5.30 5.27 20.11
CA ASP A 78 -4.53 6.36 20.70
C ASP A 78 -3.01 6.20 20.54
N LYS A 79 -2.50 4.96 20.50
CA LYS A 79 -1.06 4.68 20.40
C LYS A 79 -0.61 4.21 19.02
N MET A 80 -1.53 3.91 18.11
CA MET A 80 -1.19 3.48 16.75
C MET A 80 -1.83 4.36 15.69
N LEU A 81 -3.17 4.39 15.61
CA LEU A 81 -3.87 5.06 14.53
C LEU A 81 -3.65 6.58 14.55
N LYS A 82 -3.84 7.24 15.70
CA LYS A 82 -3.61 8.69 15.81
C LYS A 82 -2.16 9.09 15.46
N PRO A 83 -1.10 8.44 16.01
CA PRO A 83 0.27 8.73 15.60
C PRO A 83 0.53 8.56 14.10
N ILE A 84 -0.02 7.51 13.47
CA ILE A 84 0.11 7.30 12.01
C ILE A 84 -0.47 8.49 11.24
N LEU A 85 -1.72 8.87 11.54
CA LEU A 85 -2.40 9.98 10.85
C LEU A 85 -1.70 11.32 11.09
N GLN A 86 -1.23 11.57 12.32
CA GLN A 86 -0.47 12.76 12.66
C GLN A 86 0.84 12.87 11.88
N GLU A 87 1.55 11.75 11.68
CA GLU A 87 2.78 11.75 10.89
C GLU A 87 2.52 11.92 9.39
N ILE A 88 1.43 11.35 8.86
CA ILE A 88 0.97 11.62 7.49
C ILE A 88 0.70 13.13 7.30
N ASP A 89 -0.02 13.76 8.22
CA ASP A 89 -0.34 15.19 8.18
C ASP A 89 0.91 16.06 8.31
N LYS A 90 1.77 15.78 9.29
CA LYS A 90 3.02 16.50 9.55
C LYS A 90 3.95 16.49 8.33
N ARG A 91 3.99 15.38 7.60
CA ARG A 91 4.79 15.21 6.38
C ARG A 91 4.09 15.72 5.12
N LYS A 92 2.87 16.28 5.26
CA LYS A 92 2.02 16.79 4.16
C LYS A 92 1.63 15.72 3.14
N LEU A 93 1.50 14.47 3.59
CA LEU A 93 1.20 13.31 2.74
C LEU A 93 -0.31 12.99 2.69
N ALA A 94 -1.14 13.64 3.50
CA ALA A 94 -2.59 13.36 3.59
C ALA A 94 -3.33 13.43 2.24
N GLY A 95 -2.85 14.27 1.31
CA GLY A 95 -3.44 14.39 -0.02
C GLY A 95 -3.08 13.28 -1.00
N GLN A 96 -2.16 12.37 -0.66
CA GLN A 96 -1.63 11.32 -1.55
C GLN A 96 -1.65 9.91 -0.95
N ILE A 97 -1.65 9.75 0.38
CA ILE A 97 -1.67 8.41 0.97
C ILE A 97 -3.04 7.78 0.82
N ASP A 98 -3.03 6.59 0.22
CA ASP A 98 -4.21 5.76 -0.02
C ASP A 98 -4.17 4.47 0.81
N ASN A 99 -2.97 4.02 1.20
CA ASN A 99 -2.78 2.72 1.83
C ASN A 99 -1.84 2.76 3.05
N LEU A 100 -2.33 2.23 4.17
CA LEU A 100 -1.56 1.95 5.40
C LEU A 100 -1.06 0.51 5.37
N VAL A 101 0.25 0.37 5.17
CA VAL A 101 0.91 -0.93 5.00
C VAL A 101 1.74 -1.24 6.23
N TYR A 102 1.39 -2.29 6.97
CA TYR A 102 2.17 -2.71 8.13
C TYR A 102 3.19 -3.75 7.68
N SER A 103 4.46 -3.63 8.09
CA SER A 103 5.51 -4.62 7.80
C SER A 103 5.20 -5.98 8.45
N SER A 104 5.76 -6.25 9.63
CA SER A 104 5.42 -7.41 10.45
C SER A 104 5.41 -7.07 11.94
N ASN A 105 4.93 -8.02 12.76
CA ASN A 105 4.99 -7.97 14.22
C ASN A 105 4.24 -6.79 14.84
N PHE A 106 3.08 -6.52 14.25
CA PHE A 106 1.97 -5.73 14.79
C PHE A 106 0.80 -6.65 15.19
N PRO A 107 -0.08 -6.23 16.10
CA PRO A 107 -1.23 -7.02 16.52
C PRO A 107 -2.18 -7.16 15.35
N TRP A 108 -2.48 -8.39 14.94
CA TRP A 108 -3.48 -8.63 13.89
C TRP A 108 -4.92 -8.59 14.44
N GLN A 109 -5.10 -8.65 15.76
CA GLN A 109 -6.40 -8.56 16.43
C GLN A 109 -6.56 -7.27 17.25
N ILE A 110 -7.66 -6.54 17.03
CA ILE A 110 -8.02 -5.35 17.82
C ILE A 110 -9.31 -5.64 18.59
N ASP A 111 -9.27 -5.52 19.91
CA ASP A 111 -10.38 -5.80 20.79
C ASP A 111 -11.02 -4.53 21.34
N PHE A 112 -12.20 -4.20 20.84
CA PHE A 112 -12.97 -3.01 21.17
C PHE A 112 -13.83 -3.15 22.43
N ARG A 113 -13.67 -4.18 23.29
CA ARG A 113 -14.49 -4.31 24.52
C ARG A 113 -14.37 -3.12 25.48
N ASP A 114 -13.25 -2.42 25.45
CA ASP A 114 -12.98 -1.21 26.24
C ASP A 114 -13.69 0.04 25.72
N LEU A 115 -13.99 0.09 24.42
CA LEU A 115 -14.61 1.23 23.74
C LEU A 115 -16.10 0.99 23.41
N HIS A 116 -16.45 -0.25 23.09
CA HIS A 116 -17.77 -0.70 22.71
C HIS A 116 -18.23 -1.79 23.69
N VAL A 117 -19.18 -1.45 24.56
CA VAL A 117 -19.83 -2.46 25.41
C VAL A 117 -20.65 -3.40 24.50
N ALA A 118 -20.22 -4.66 24.41
CA ALA A 118 -20.95 -5.69 23.69
C ALA A 118 -22.35 -5.83 24.31
N LYS A 119 -23.41 -5.76 23.49
CA LYS A 119 -24.70 -6.31 23.91
C LYS A 119 -24.55 -7.82 23.78
N GLU A 120 -24.86 -8.55 24.84
CA GLU A 120 -24.71 -10.00 25.01
C GLU A 120 -24.64 -10.81 23.70
N GLY A 121 -23.42 -11.15 23.26
CA GLY A 121 -23.08 -12.33 22.47
C GLY A 121 -23.82 -12.62 21.15
N ARG A 122 -24.64 -11.72 20.60
CA ARG A 122 -25.36 -11.95 19.35
C ARG A 122 -24.58 -11.40 18.17
N SER A 123 -24.49 -12.19 17.09
CA SER A 123 -24.01 -11.72 15.80
C SER A 123 -24.82 -10.48 15.35
N PRO A 124 -24.20 -9.41 14.83
CA PRO A 124 -22.79 -9.26 14.46
C PRO A 124 -21.89 -8.63 15.53
N ASP A 125 -22.34 -8.48 16.79
CA ASP A 125 -21.74 -7.64 17.85
C ASP A 125 -20.45 -8.20 18.51
N ILE A 126 -19.65 -9.00 17.80
CA ILE A 126 -18.34 -9.43 18.33
C ILE A 126 -17.40 -8.22 18.30
N PRO A 127 -16.92 -7.73 19.46
CA PRO A 127 -16.14 -6.49 19.54
C PRO A 127 -14.67 -6.72 19.17
N VAL A 128 -14.40 -7.52 18.13
CA VAL A 128 -13.03 -7.84 17.70
C VAL A 128 -12.91 -7.62 16.20
N ALA A 129 -11.98 -6.75 15.82
CA ALA A 129 -11.62 -6.41 14.45
C ALA A 129 -10.26 -6.99 14.06
N SER A 130 -9.99 -7.07 12.77
CA SER A 130 -8.62 -7.19 12.26
C SER A 130 -7.90 -5.84 12.28
N LEU A 131 -6.56 -5.85 12.31
CA LEU A 131 -5.76 -4.63 12.14
C LEU A 131 -6.15 -3.87 10.88
N THR A 132 -6.18 -4.55 9.73
CA THR A 132 -6.49 -3.92 8.43
C THR A 132 -7.94 -3.47 8.32
N GLY A 133 -8.88 -4.18 8.96
CA GLY A 133 -10.29 -3.78 9.00
C GLY A 133 -10.50 -2.53 9.86
N ALA A 134 -9.87 -2.46 11.02
CA ALA A 134 -9.93 -1.29 11.90
C ALA A 134 -9.22 -0.06 11.29
N SER A 135 -8.07 -0.26 10.65
CA SER A 135 -7.34 0.81 9.95
C SER A 135 -8.08 1.31 8.72
N TYR A 136 -8.75 0.43 7.97
CA TYR A 136 -9.60 0.84 6.85
C TYR A 136 -10.75 1.73 7.28
N LEU A 137 -11.43 1.32 8.36
CA LEU A 137 -12.58 2.01 8.93
C LEU A 137 -12.18 3.09 9.94
N TYR A 138 -11.01 3.72 9.77
CA TYR A 138 -10.38 4.57 10.78
C TYR A 138 -11.28 5.68 11.32
N GLN A 139 -12.14 6.28 10.49
CA GLN A 139 -13.02 7.36 10.94
C GLN A 139 -14.00 6.89 12.02
N PHE A 140 -14.51 5.66 11.94
CA PHE A 140 -15.35 5.09 12.98
C PHE A 140 -14.57 4.80 14.28
N VAL A 141 -13.29 4.42 14.16
CA VAL A 141 -12.39 4.23 15.32
C VAL A 141 -12.18 5.57 16.04
N LEU A 142 -11.87 6.63 15.29
CA LEU A 142 -11.63 7.97 15.83
C LEU A 142 -12.87 8.55 16.50
N SER A 143 -14.05 8.36 15.91
CA SER A 143 -15.32 8.85 16.44
C SER A 143 -15.94 7.92 17.50
N ASN A 144 -15.29 6.81 17.85
CA ASN A 144 -15.83 5.78 18.73
C ASN A 144 -17.23 5.29 18.33
N ASP A 145 -17.42 5.07 17.03
CA ASP A 145 -18.71 4.74 16.44
C ASP A 145 -18.86 3.24 16.22
N ARG A 146 -19.88 2.66 16.88
CA ARG A 146 -20.20 1.24 16.83
C ARG A 146 -20.55 0.73 15.43
N ARG A 147 -20.87 1.62 14.49
CA ARG A 147 -21.09 1.28 13.07
C ARG A 147 -19.83 0.73 12.40
N ILE A 148 -18.66 0.77 13.03
CA ILE A 148 -17.46 0.05 12.58
C ILE A 148 -17.70 -1.47 12.40
N ALA A 149 -18.64 -2.06 13.16
CA ALA A 149 -18.97 -3.48 13.06
C ALA A 149 -20.16 -3.77 12.13
N ALA A 150 -20.72 -2.75 11.46
CA ALA A 150 -21.83 -2.92 10.53
C ALA A 150 -21.41 -3.72 9.28
N LEU A 151 -22.37 -4.41 8.66
CA LEU A 151 -22.13 -5.25 7.49
C LEU A 151 -22.11 -4.47 6.15
N ASN A 152 -22.30 -3.16 6.21
CA ASN A 152 -22.47 -2.26 5.08
C ASN A 152 -21.76 -0.91 5.29
N ASN A 153 -20.56 -0.94 5.88
CA ASN A 153 -19.81 0.26 6.24
C ASN A 153 -18.57 0.51 5.36
N ASN A 154 -18.36 -0.33 4.34
CA ASN A 154 -17.49 -0.03 3.23
C ASN A 154 -18.34 0.45 2.03
N PHE A 155 -18.31 1.75 1.75
CA PHE A 155 -19.00 2.35 0.62
C PHE A 155 -18.16 2.40 -0.66
N TYR A 156 -16.90 1.97 -0.62
CA TYR A 156 -16.10 1.70 -1.80
C TYR A 156 -16.39 0.30 -2.39
N PHE A 157 -17.02 -0.58 -1.62
CA PHE A 157 -17.49 -1.90 -2.08
C PHE A 157 -18.29 -1.78 -3.39
N ALA A 158 -17.86 -2.51 -4.41
CA ALA A 158 -18.41 -2.44 -5.75
C ALA A 158 -19.37 -3.61 -5.99
N GLN A 159 -20.61 -3.46 -5.53
CA GLN A 159 -21.62 -4.50 -5.71
C GLN A 159 -21.91 -4.76 -7.20
N ALA A 160 -21.73 -6.01 -7.66
CA ALA A 160 -22.24 -6.42 -8.97
C ALA A 160 -23.76 -6.22 -9.06
N THR A 161 -24.19 -5.56 -10.13
CA THR A 161 -25.60 -5.30 -10.41
C THR A 161 -25.97 -6.00 -11.71
N ALA A 162 -27.00 -6.85 -11.68
CA ALA A 162 -27.41 -7.67 -12.82
C ALA A 162 -26.25 -8.49 -13.43
N GLY A 163 -25.34 -9.00 -12.58
CA GLY A 163 -24.20 -9.81 -13.00
C GLY A 163 -23.06 -9.01 -13.66
N VAL A 164 -23.02 -7.69 -13.46
CA VAL A 164 -21.95 -6.83 -13.95
C VAL A 164 -21.25 -6.15 -12.78
N THR A 165 -19.99 -6.46 -12.57
CA THR A 165 -19.09 -5.77 -11.63
C THR A 165 -18.65 -4.44 -12.22
N LYS A 166 -18.56 -3.38 -11.41
CA LYS A 166 -17.92 -2.11 -11.80
C LYS A 166 -16.63 -1.95 -11.03
N SER A 167 -15.50 -2.03 -11.73
CA SER A 167 -14.22 -1.72 -11.12
C SER A 167 -13.97 -0.22 -11.21
N GLN A 168 -13.46 0.31 -10.12
CA GLN A 168 -13.00 1.68 -10.02
C GLN A 168 -11.77 1.69 -9.12
N ALA A 169 -11.19 2.85 -8.92
CA ALA A 169 -9.93 2.94 -8.25
C ALA A 169 -10.01 3.87 -7.03
N PHE A 170 -9.14 3.61 -6.05
CA PHE A 170 -9.24 4.15 -4.70
C PHE A 170 -8.37 5.38 -4.42
N HIS A 171 -8.95 6.42 -3.83
CA HIS A 171 -8.23 7.54 -3.24
C HIS A 171 -8.65 7.76 -1.79
N GLY A 172 -7.70 7.84 -0.86
CA GLY A 172 -7.98 8.13 0.55
C GLY A 172 -8.58 9.52 0.76
N ARG A 173 -8.27 10.46 -0.15
CA ARG A 173 -8.86 11.80 -0.17
C ARG A 173 -10.31 11.86 -0.64
N VAL A 174 -10.86 10.79 -1.22
CA VAL A 174 -12.25 10.77 -1.70
C VAL A 174 -13.17 10.30 -0.58
N GLY A 175 -14.16 11.13 -0.24
CA GLY A 175 -15.24 10.75 0.64
C GLY A 175 -16.30 9.93 -0.10
N TRP A 176 -16.92 8.98 0.59
CA TRP A 176 -17.93 8.08 0.04
C TRP A 176 -19.27 8.23 0.75
N SER A 177 -20.34 8.40 -0.01
CA SER A 177 -21.71 8.36 0.51
C SER A 177 -22.19 6.91 0.70
N PRO A 178 -23.20 6.66 1.55
CA PRO A 178 -23.82 5.33 1.68
C PRO A 178 -24.39 4.73 0.39
N ALA A 179 -24.56 5.54 -0.66
CA ALA A 179 -24.99 5.12 -1.99
C ALA A 179 -23.82 4.62 -2.88
N ALA A 180 -22.64 4.40 -2.29
CA ALA A 180 -21.40 4.00 -2.99
C ALA A 180 -20.99 4.97 -4.10
N LYS A 181 -21.08 6.27 -3.80
CA LYS A 181 -20.70 7.35 -4.73
C LYS A 181 -19.75 8.33 -4.04
N PRO A 182 -18.79 8.91 -4.78
CA PRO A 182 -17.99 10.03 -4.30
C PRO A 182 -18.87 11.17 -3.78
N ASP A 183 -18.53 11.68 -2.60
CA ASP A 183 -19.23 12.76 -1.90
C ASP A 183 -18.22 13.48 -1.00
N ASP A 184 -18.08 14.80 -1.15
CA ASP A 184 -17.16 15.63 -0.36
C ASP A 184 -17.49 15.62 1.14
N LYS A 185 -18.72 15.25 1.51
CA LYS A 185 -19.16 15.06 2.91
C LYS A 185 -19.23 13.58 3.31
N GLY A 186 -18.81 12.70 2.43
CA GLY A 186 -18.78 11.26 2.64
C GLY A 186 -17.73 10.83 3.65
N ILE A 187 -17.75 9.54 3.97
CA ILE A 187 -16.75 8.93 4.83
C ILE A 187 -15.48 8.63 4.03
N HIS A 188 -14.32 8.87 4.61
CA HIS A 188 -13.03 8.55 4.04
C HIS A 188 -12.51 7.23 4.59
N TYR A 189 -11.73 6.54 3.78
CA TYR A 189 -11.07 5.29 4.15
C TYR A 189 -9.58 5.39 3.84
N LEU A 190 -8.79 4.47 4.37
CA LEU A 190 -7.42 4.23 3.96
C LEU A 190 -7.28 2.73 3.76
N MET A 191 -6.98 2.25 2.56
CA MET A 191 -6.71 0.82 2.34
C MET A 191 -5.67 0.34 3.34
N SER A 192 -5.72 -0.92 3.73
CA SER A 192 -4.73 -1.45 4.67
C SER A 192 -4.39 -2.91 4.42
N THR A 193 -3.10 -3.22 4.52
CA THR A 193 -2.56 -4.57 4.36
C THR A 193 -1.44 -4.82 5.36
N VAL A 194 -1.22 -6.08 5.72
CA VAL A 194 0.02 -6.52 6.38
C VAL A 194 0.94 -7.18 5.35
N LEU A 195 2.22 -6.80 5.30
CA LEU A 195 3.18 -7.43 4.40
C LEU A 195 3.42 -8.87 4.79
N GLY A 196 3.55 -9.14 6.09
CA GLY A 196 3.64 -10.50 6.64
C GLY A 196 3.41 -10.54 8.16
N VAL A 197 3.31 -11.74 8.70
CA VAL A 197 3.22 -11.98 10.15
C VAL A 197 4.23 -13.07 10.46
N THR A 198 5.24 -12.80 11.30
CA THR A 198 6.34 -13.75 11.53
C THR A 198 6.25 -14.50 12.86
N THR A 199 5.16 -14.29 13.61
CA THR A 199 4.87 -14.99 14.87
C THR A 199 3.83 -16.09 14.67
N GLY A 200 3.84 -17.11 15.53
CA GLY A 200 2.78 -18.13 15.61
C GLY A 200 2.65 -18.96 14.33
N ALA A 201 1.45 -18.97 13.72
CA ALA A 201 1.20 -19.66 12.43
C ALA A 201 1.62 -18.80 11.21
N GLY A 202 2.50 -17.83 11.44
CA GLY A 202 3.05 -16.89 10.46
C GLY A 202 3.99 -17.51 9.42
N THR A 203 4.68 -16.63 8.69
CA THR A 203 5.75 -16.90 7.72
C THR A 203 7.12 -16.59 8.32
N THR A 204 8.18 -17.17 7.78
CA THR A 204 9.53 -16.64 8.06
C THR A 204 9.75 -15.31 7.33
N VAL A 205 10.81 -14.58 7.68
CA VAL A 205 11.24 -13.39 6.91
C VAL A 205 11.55 -13.78 5.47
N ASP A 206 12.28 -14.86 5.24
CA ASP A 206 12.64 -15.33 3.90
C ASP A 206 11.41 -15.70 3.06
N GLU A 207 10.44 -16.40 3.64
CA GLU A 207 9.17 -16.69 2.97
C GLU A 207 8.43 -15.41 2.61
N THR A 208 8.44 -14.41 3.51
CA THR A 208 7.81 -13.11 3.30
C THR A 208 8.43 -12.33 2.15
N VAL A 209 9.75 -12.12 2.23
CA VAL A 209 10.52 -11.46 1.18
C VAL A 209 10.36 -12.19 -0.16
N HIS A 210 10.27 -13.53 -0.15
CA HIS A 210 10.09 -14.32 -1.36
C HIS A 210 8.76 -14.05 -2.07
N TYR A 211 7.61 -14.12 -1.38
CA TYR A 211 6.33 -13.86 -2.06
C TYR A 211 6.14 -12.39 -2.41
N LEU A 212 6.67 -11.45 -1.62
CA LEU A 212 6.62 -10.02 -1.96
C LEU A 212 7.42 -9.74 -3.25
N ARG A 213 8.62 -10.32 -3.39
CA ARG A 213 9.41 -10.18 -4.62
C ARG A 213 8.71 -10.80 -5.82
N ARG A 214 8.07 -11.96 -5.65
CA ARG A 214 7.25 -12.59 -6.70
C ARG A 214 6.07 -11.70 -7.09
N ALA A 215 5.42 -11.06 -6.13
CA ALA A 215 4.29 -10.17 -6.36
C ALA A 215 4.73 -8.90 -7.11
N ALA A 216 5.82 -8.26 -6.69
CA ALA A 216 6.40 -7.10 -7.38
C ALA A 216 6.78 -7.40 -8.84
N ASN A 217 7.38 -8.57 -9.09
CA ASN A 217 7.75 -9.00 -10.44
C ASN A 217 6.55 -9.40 -11.32
N ALA A 218 5.33 -9.47 -10.78
CA ALA A 218 4.15 -9.85 -11.54
C ALA A 218 3.49 -8.65 -12.23
N ASP A 219 3.78 -7.41 -11.82
CA ASP A 219 3.14 -6.20 -12.33
C ASP A 219 3.23 -6.09 -13.86
N GLY A 220 2.09 -5.87 -14.51
CA GLY A 220 1.99 -5.75 -15.97
C GLY A 220 2.36 -6.99 -16.79
N THR A 221 2.74 -8.10 -16.14
CA THR A 221 3.17 -9.32 -16.86
C THR A 221 2.01 -10.08 -17.51
N ARG A 222 0.76 -9.85 -17.06
CA ARG A 222 -0.46 -10.52 -17.54
C ARG A 222 -0.28 -12.04 -17.62
N PRO A 223 -0.01 -12.70 -16.48
CA PRO A 223 0.35 -14.11 -16.44
C PRO A 223 -0.78 -15.00 -16.99
N GLN A 224 -0.40 -16.08 -17.66
CA GLN A 224 -1.34 -17.09 -18.17
C GLN A 224 -1.67 -18.13 -17.10
N GLY A 225 -2.90 -18.63 -17.08
CA GLY A 225 -3.36 -19.63 -16.12
C GLY A 225 -4.87 -19.57 -15.90
N GLY A 226 -5.37 -20.17 -14.82
CA GLY A 226 -6.80 -20.22 -14.52
C GLY A 226 -7.18 -19.59 -13.17
N PHE A 227 -8.37 -18.98 -13.12
CA PHE A 227 -9.09 -18.63 -11.90
C PHE A 227 -10.04 -19.77 -11.50
N TYR A 228 -9.96 -20.23 -10.25
CA TYR A 228 -10.69 -21.41 -9.79
C TYR A 228 -11.71 -21.03 -8.71
N TYR A 229 -12.99 -21.26 -9.02
CA TYR A 229 -14.12 -21.10 -8.11
C TYR A 229 -14.53 -22.46 -7.57
N MET A 230 -14.23 -22.73 -6.30
CA MET A 230 -14.33 -24.06 -5.71
C MET A 230 -15.69 -24.31 -5.06
N VAL A 231 -16.38 -25.35 -5.52
CA VAL A 231 -17.66 -25.82 -4.98
C VAL A 231 -17.41 -27.03 -4.07
N ASN A 232 -17.63 -26.84 -2.77
CA ASN A 232 -17.43 -27.87 -1.75
C ASN A 232 -18.76 -28.37 -1.18
N GLY A 233 -19.55 -29.04 -2.03
CA GLY A 233 -20.84 -29.63 -1.65
C GLY A 233 -21.79 -28.63 -0.99
N LYS A 234 -22.47 -29.06 0.07
CA LYS A 234 -23.42 -28.24 0.86
C LYS A 234 -22.77 -27.48 2.02
N ASN A 235 -21.45 -27.34 2.04
CA ASN A 235 -20.75 -26.63 3.12
C ASN A 235 -21.18 -25.15 3.12
N PRO A 236 -21.73 -24.61 4.23
CA PRO A 236 -22.16 -23.20 4.31
C PRO A 236 -21.05 -22.20 3.97
N ARG A 237 -19.79 -22.58 4.18
CA ARG A 237 -18.62 -21.77 3.81
C ARG A 237 -18.41 -21.64 2.30
N SER A 238 -18.88 -22.61 1.54
CA SER A 238 -18.80 -22.60 0.07
C SER A 238 -20.09 -22.04 -0.52
N THR A 239 -21.25 -22.52 -0.07
CA THR A 239 -22.56 -22.15 -0.64
C THR A 239 -22.91 -20.67 -0.50
N ALA A 240 -22.33 -19.97 0.48
CA ALA A 240 -22.56 -18.53 0.70
C ALA A 240 -22.17 -17.62 -0.48
N ARG A 241 -21.44 -18.14 -1.48
CA ARG A 241 -20.94 -17.37 -2.63
C ARG A 241 -21.27 -17.98 -4.00
N HIS A 242 -21.91 -19.16 -4.04
CA HIS A 242 -22.16 -19.89 -5.29
C HIS A 242 -23.01 -19.09 -6.29
N ASP A 243 -23.92 -18.25 -5.78
CA ASP A 243 -24.80 -17.40 -6.57
C ASP A 243 -24.04 -16.41 -7.48
N GLY A 244 -22.85 -15.97 -7.07
CA GLY A 244 -22.00 -15.06 -7.85
C GLY A 244 -20.97 -15.73 -8.77
N PHE A 245 -20.72 -17.03 -8.62
CA PHE A 245 -19.61 -17.69 -9.35
C PHE A 245 -19.79 -17.66 -10.87
N ALA A 246 -20.99 -17.95 -11.36
CA ALA A 246 -21.24 -17.99 -12.81
C ALA A 246 -21.07 -16.61 -13.47
N ALA A 247 -21.50 -15.54 -12.81
CA ALA A 247 -21.33 -14.17 -13.30
C ALA A 247 -19.86 -13.76 -13.33
N ALA A 248 -19.12 -14.01 -12.25
CA ALA A 248 -17.70 -13.68 -12.17
C ALA A 248 -16.86 -14.47 -13.21
N VAL A 249 -17.18 -15.74 -13.45
CA VAL A 249 -16.55 -16.54 -14.52
C VAL A 249 -16.83 -15.93 -15.90
N ALA A 250 -18.08 -15.59 -16.21
CA ALA A 250 -18.44 -14.98 -17.49
C ALA A 250 -17.74 -13.62 -17.70
N GLU A 251 -17.61 -12.81 -16.66
CA GLU A 251 -16.86 -11.53 -16.73
C GLU A 251 -15.36 -11.75 -16.95
N LEU A 252 -14.76 -12.75 -16.31
CA LEU A 252 -13.35 -13.12 -16.53
C LEU A 252 -13.12 -13.65 -17.96
N GLU A 253 -14.01 -14.50 -18.48
CA GLU A 253 -13.96 -14.99 -19.85
C GLU A 253 -14.09 -13.85 -20.87
N ALA A 254 -14.96 -12.86 -20.60
CA ALA A 254 -15.07 -11.66 -21.42
C ALA A 254 -13.82 -10.78 -21.40
N LEU A 255 -13.00 -10.86 -20.34
CA LEU A 255 -11.66 -10.25 -20.24
C LEU A 255 -10.56 -11.13 -20.84
N GLY A 256 -10.92 -12.23 -21.52
CA GLY A 256 -9.97 -13.18 -22.11
C GLY A 256 -9.21 -14.03 -21.10
N GLN A 257 -9.70 -14.13 -19.86
CA GLN A 257 -9.10 -14.97 -18.82
C GLN A 257 -9.77 -16.34 -18.77
N ASN A 258 -9.02 -17.39 -18.44
CA ASN A 258 -9.60 -18.70 -18.15
C ASN A 258 -10.12 -18.73 -16.71
N ALA A 259 -11.40 -19.04 -16.52
CA ALA A 259 -12.03 -19.15 -15.21
C ALA A 259 -12.96 -20.36 -15.18
N VAL A 260 -12.91 -21.14 -14.10
CA VAL A 260 -13.67 -22.40 -14.02
C VAL A 260 -14.29 -22.60 -12.64
N ILE A 261 -15.52 -23.13 -12.64
CA ILE A 261 -16.19 -23.63 -11.43
C ILE A 261 -15.86 -25.12 -11.31
N VAL A 262 -15.26 -25.53 -10.19
CA VAL A 262 -14.77 -26.89 -10.00
C VAL A 262 -15.25 -27.47 -8.67
N ASN A 263 -15.73 -28.71 -8.69
CA ASN A 263 -16.05 -29.45 -7.47
C ASN A 263 -14.77 -29.81 -6.71
N GLY A 264 -14.69 -29.43 -5.43
CA GLY A 264 -13.56 -29.70 -4.56
C GLY A 264 -13.29 -28.56 -3.57
N ILE A 265 -12.17 -28.68 -2.86
CA ILE A 265 -11.76 -27.69 -1.85
C ILE A 265 -10.74 -26.70 -2.43
N VAL A 266 -9.74 -27.21 -3.14
CA VAL A 266 -8.71 -26.45 -3.87
C VAL A 266 -8.49 -27.11 -5.23
N PRO A 267 -7.99 -26.39 -6.26
CA PRO A 267 -7.62 -27.00 -7.53
C PRO A 267 -6.56 -28.09 -7.34
N LYS A 268 -6.67 -29.19 -8.10
CA LYS A 268 -5.73 -30.32 -8.06
C LYS A 268 -5.00 -30.47 -9.39
N GLY A 269 -3.68 -30.68 -9.34
CA GLY A 269 -2.83 -30.93 -10.50
C GLY A 269 -2.68 -29.74 -11.47
N GLN A 270 -3.01 -28.52 -11.04
CA GLN A 270 -3.05 -27.35 -11.92
C GLN A 270 -1.71 -26.61 -11.95
N ARG A 271 -1.04 -26.59 -13.10
CA ARG A 271 0.31 -26.01 -13.23
C ARG A 271 0.34 -24.48 -13.25
N ALA A 272 -0.80 -23.84 -13.49
CA ALA A 272 -0.92 -22.39 -13.55
C ALA A 272 -2.23 -21.91 -12.92
N VAL A 273 -2.16 -21.54 -11.65
CA VAL A 273 -3.29 -21.00 -10.88
C VAL A 273 -3.07 -19.50 -10.65
N LEU A 274 -4.00 -18.68 -11.16
CA LEU A 274 -4.01 -17.21 -11.05
C LEU A 274 -4.87 -16.71 -9.90
N GLY A 275 -5.87 -17.49 -9.50
CA GLY A 275 -6.66 -17.16 -8.32
C GLY A 275 -7.50 -18.33 -7.84
N ILE A 276 -7.78 -18.33 -6.55
CA ILE A 276 -8.64 -19.33 -5.91
C ILE A 276 -9.66 -18.62 -5.05
N THR A 277 -10.93 -18.87 -5.32
CA THR A 277 -12.05 -18.56 -4.44
C THR A 277 -12.60 -19.86 -3.87
N CYS A 278 -12.41 -20.12 -2.58
CA CYS A 278 -12.80 -21.39 -1.95
C CYS A 278 -13.43 -21.22 -0.56
N GLY A 279 -13.92 -22.31 0.03
CA GLY A 279 -14.56 -22.26 1.34
C GLY A 279 -14.49 -23.60 2.05
N ALA A 280 -13.49 -23.78 2.91
CA ALA A 280 -13.36 -24.95 3.76
C ALA A 280 -12.50 -24.66 5.00
N PRO A 281 -12.77 -25.34 6.14
CA PRO A 281 -11.91 -25.24 7.30
C PRO A 281 -10.48 -25.72 7.00
N GLN A 282 -10.33 -26.80 6.24
CA GLN A 282 -9.06 -27.31 5.77
C GLN A 282 -9.01 -27.16 4.26
N ALA A 283 -8.26 -26.19 3.78
CA ALA A 283 -8.01 -25.94 2.36
C ALA A 283 -6.50 -25.79 2.08
N PRO A 284 -5.65 -26.77 2.47
CA PRO A 284 -4.22 -26.68 2.21
C PRO A 284 -3.92 -26.81 0.72
N LEU A 285 -3.01 -25.97 0.22
CA LEU A 285 -2.41 -26.16 -1.11
C LEU A 285 -1.33 -27.25 -1.10
N ALA A 286 -0.78 -27.57 0.07
CA ALA A 286 0.09 -28.72 0.27
C ALA A 286 -0.57 -30.00 -0.25
N GLY A 287 0.15 -30.78 -1.07
CA GLY A 287 -0.36 -32.03 -1.65
C GLY A 287 -1.47 -31.84 -2.70
N SER A 288 -1.74 -30.60 -3.17
CA SER A 288 -2.64 -30.37 -4.30
C SER A 288 -1.99 -30.65 -5.66
N ASN A 289 -0.65 -30.65 -5.72
CA ASN A 289 0.13 -30.64 -6.97
C ASN A 289 -0.24 -29.48 -7.90
N SER A 290 -0.76 -28.38 -7.33
CA SER A 290 -1.06 -27.14 -8.05
C SER A 290 0.00 -26.07 -7.77
N THR A 291 0.23 -25.18 -8.74
CA THR A 291 1.24 -24.12 -8.66
C THR A 291 0.60 -22.76 -8.82
N LEU A 292 0.73 -21.92 -7.80
CA LEU A 292 0.34 -20.51 -7.87
C LEU A 292 1.33 -19.73 -8.74
N GLN A 293 0.80 -18.94 -9.67
CA GLN A 293 1.60 -18.05 -10.49
C GLN A 293 1.97 -16.77 -9.72
N PRO A 294 3.05 -16.07 -10.10
CA PRO A 294 3.32 -14.71 -9.62
C PRO A 294 2.08 -13.83 -9.79
N GLY A 295 1.73 -13.09 -8.74
CA GLY A 295 0.50 -12.29 -8.71
C GLY A 295 -0.76 -13.01 -8.23
N ALA A 296 -0.76 -14.33 -8.00
CA ALA A 296 -2.00 -15.03 -7.67
C ALA A 296 -2.65 -14.57 -6.35
N LEU A 297 -3.99 -14.43 -6.34
CA LEU A 297 -4.77 -14.14 -5.12
C LEU A 297 -5.52 -15.37 -4.63
N VAL A 298 -5.52 -15.61 -3.32
CA VAL A 298 -6.28 -16.71 -2.73
C VAL A 298 -7.20 -16.21 -1.63
N ASP A 299 -8.49 -16.51 -1.78
CA ASP A 299 -9.47 -16.26 -0.74
C ASP A 299 -10.13 -17.58 -0.30
N ASN A 300 -10.05 -17.86 1.01
CA ASN A 300 -10.72 -18.98 1.65
C ASN A 300 -11.73 -18.46 2.67
N LEU A 301 -13.02 -18.60 2.37
CA LEU A 301 -14.09 -18.29 3.30
C LEU A 301 -14.08 -19.33 4.43
N THR A 302 -13.43 -18.98 5.53
CA THR A 302 -13.41 -19.76 6.75
C THR A 302 -13.28 -18.87 7.98
N SER A 303 -13.72 -19.36 9.14
CA SER A 303 -13.96 -18.52 10.29
C SER A 303 -12.74 -18.06 11.10
N ALA A 304 -11.58 -18.66 10.88
CA ALA A 304 -10.36 -18.41 11.65
C ALA A 304 -9.10 -18.45 10.77
N GLY A 305 -9.25 -18.11 9.48
CA GLY A 305 -8.12 -18.05 8.53
C GLY A 305 -7.08 -16.99 8.89
N GLY A 306 -7.48 -15.95 9.63
CA GLY A 306 -6.60 -14.88 10.12
C GLY A 306 -6.17 -15.02 11.58
N GLN A 307 -6.51 -16.12 12.27
CA GLN A 307 -6.05 -16.35 13.64
C GLN A 307 -4.63 -16.95 13.65
N LEU A 308 -3.60 -16.11 13.74
CA LEU A 308 -2.22 -16.55 13.52
C LEU A 308 -1.47 -16.91 14.81
N THR A 309 -2.18 -17.32 15.87
CA THR A 309 -1.53 -17.88 17.07
C THR A 309 -0.80 -19.18 16.73
N ALA A 310 0.19 -19.56 17.55
CA ALA A 310 0.86 -20.85 17.39
C ALA A 310 -0.15 -22.00 17.48
N ARG A 311 -0.07 -22.94 16.54
CA ARG A 311 -0.96 -24.11 16.45
C ARG A 311 -0.13 -25.38 16.39
N LYS A 312 -0.69 -26.49 16.88
CA LYS A 312 -0.09 -27.81 16.61
C LYS A 312 -0.30 -28.14 15.13
N ASN A 313 0.69 -28.75 14.48
CA ASN A 313 0.58 -29.17 13.09
C ASN A 313 -0.67 -30.01 12.86
N GLY A 314 -1.45 -29.68 11.83
CA GLY A 314 -2.70 -30.36 11.50
C GLY A 314 -3.90 -30.02 12.40
N THR A 315 -3.76 -29.06 13.34
CA THR A 315 -4.87 -28.58 14.17
C THR A 315 -5.35 -27.19 13.72
N GLY A 316 -6.66 -26.99 13.72
CA GLY A 316 -7.28 -25.72 13.33
C GLY A 316 -7.60 -25.62 11.83
N GLN A 317 -7.92 -24.41 11.40
CA GLN A 317 -8.25 -24.10 10.00
C GLN A 317 -7.00 -23.73 9.20
N THR A 318 -7.00 -23.84 7.87
CA THR A 318 -5.87 -23.37 7.06
C THR A 318 -5.69 -21.85 7.25
N PRO A 319 -4.54 -21.38 7.77
CA PRO A 319 -4.28 -19.95 7.91
C PRO A 319 -4.00 -19.33 6.54
N LEU A 320 -4.31 -18.04 6.38
CA LEU A 320 -4.06 -17.32 5.13
C LEU A 320 -2.57 -17.32 4.74
N THR A 321 -1.69 -17.40 5.74
CA THR A 321 -0.23 -17.44 5.58
C THR A 321 0.24 -18.70 4.85
N ASP A 322 -0.51 -19.80 4.90
CA ASP A 322 -0.19 -20.98 4.10
C ASP A 322 -0.31 -20.67 2.60
N TYR A 323 -1.25 -19.82 2.17
CA TYR A 323 -1.34 -19.45 0.75
C TYR A 323 -0.17 -18.56 0.32
N LEU A 324 0.25 -17.64 1.19
CA LEU A 324 1.42 -16.78 0.95
C LEU A 324 2.71 -17.59 0.85
N LYS A 325 2.91 -18.60 1.72
CA LYS A 325 4.05 -19.54 1.64
C LYS A 325 4.13 -20.29 0.31
N TYR A 326 2.97 -20.56 -0.29
CA TYR A 326 2.88 -21.21 -1.61
C TYR A 326 2.98 -20.21 -2.78
N GLY A 327 3.32 -18.95 -2.49
CA GLY A 327 3.66 -17.94 -3.48
C GLY A 327 2.49 -17.09 -3.98
N ALA A 328 1.36 -17.08 -3.27
CA ALA A 328 0.30 -16.09 -3.51
C ALA A 328 0.83 -14.67 -3.28
N ALA A 329 0.45 -13.72 -4.14
CA ALA A 329 0.70 -12.31 -3.91
C ALA A 329 -0.17 -11.74 -2.78
N GLY A 330 -1.33 -12.37 -2.54
CA GLY A 330 -2.30 -11.92 -1.55
C GLY A 330 -3.22 -13.01 -1.04
N ALA A 331 -3.57 -12.91 0.23
CA ALA A 331 -4.60 -13.73 0.85
C ALA A 331 -5.35 -12.98 1.95
N SER A 332 -6.55 -13.45 2.28
CA SER A 332 -7.34 -12.90 3.37
C SER A 332 -7.84 -13.97 4.34
N GLY A 333 -8.17 -13.56 5.57
CA GLY A 333 -8.75 -14.45 6.56
C GLY A 333 -9.29 -13.70 7.77
N THR A 334 -10.38 -14.20 8.36
CA THR A 334 -10.99 -13.56 9.53
C THR A 334 -10.22 -13.86 10.81
N VAL A 335 -10.02 -12.84 11.63
CA VAL A 335 -9.21 -12.94 12.85
C VAL A 335 -10.01 -13.44 14.06
N VAL A 336 -11.33 -13.55 13.93
CA VAL A 336 -12.26 -14.09 14.93
C VAL A 336 -13.43 -14.73 14.18
N GLU A 337 -14.16 -15.63 14.84
CA GLU A 337 -15.34 -16.29 14.26
C GLU A 337 -16.32 -15.25 13.70
N PRO A 338 -16.54 -15.21 12.36
CA PRO A 338 -17.36 -14.19 11.71
C PRO A 338 -18.79 -14.68 11.46
N PHE A 339 -19.08 -15.96 11.70
CA PHE A 339 -20.22 -16.71 11.14
C PHE A 339 -20.15 -16.78 9.59
N ALA A 340 -20.99 -17.60 8.96
CA ALA A 340 -21.07 -17.69 7.49
C ALA A 340 -21.86 -16.50 6.89
N ILE A 341 -21.41 -15.27 7.16
CA ILE A 341 -22.04 -14.02 6.70
C ILE A 341 -21.24 -13.49 5.51
N ARG A 342 -21.82 -13.57 4.31
CA ARG A 342 -21.13 -13.25 3.03
C ARG A 342 -20.51 -11.86 3.00
N GLN A 343 -21.11 -10.86 3.64
CA GLN A 343 -20.64 -9.48 3.66
C GLN A 343 -19.25 -9.30 4.30
N LYS A 344 -18.85 -10.23 5.17
CA LYS A 344 -17.57 -10.20 5.88
C LYS A 344 -16.41 -10.80 5.09
N PHE A 345 -16.67 -11.32 3.90
CA PHE A 345 -15.70 -11.98 3.04
C PHE A 345 -15.70 -11.36 1.65
N PRO A 346 -14.60 -11.52 0.89
CA PRO A 346 -14.58 -11.13 -0.52
C PRO A 346 -15.66 -11.85 -1.33
N SER A 347 -16.37 -11.08 -2.14
CA SER A 347 -17.27 -11.57 -3.17
C SER A 347 -16.48 -12.28 -4.30
N PRO A 348 -17.14 -13.11 -5.13
CA PRO A 348 -16.51 -13.77 -6.27
C PRO A 348 -15.82 -12.82 -7.27
N ASP A 349 -16.24 -11.56 -7.26
CA ASP A 349 -15.80 -10.51 -8.18
C ASP A 349 -14.38 -9.99 -7.87
N LEU A 350 -13.77 -10.43 -6.76
CA LEU A 350 -12.38 -10.14 -6.39
C LEU A 350 -11.43 -10.29 -7.58
N HIS A 351 -11.52 -11.42 -8.29
CA HIS A 351 -10.66 -11.71 -9.43
C HIS A 351 -11.01 -10.87 -10.66
N VAL A 352 -12.27 -10.45 -10.81
CA VAL A 352 -12.72 -9.57 -11.90
C VAL A 352 -12.10 -8.17 -11.75
N HIS A 353 -12.11 -7.62 -10.52
CA HIS A 353 -11.43 -6.35 -10.23
C HIS A 353 -9.94 -6.43 -10.57
N TYR A 354 -9.30 -7.50 -10.14
CA TYR A 354 -7.88 -7.72 -10.30
C TYR A 354 -7.46 -7.91 -11.77
N ALA A 355 -8.24 -8.68 -12.54
CA ALA A 355 -8.02 -8.89 -13.97
C ALA A 355 -8.26 -7.63 -14.83
N ARG A 356 -9.01 -6.65 -14.30
CA ARG A 356 -9.18 -5.33 -14.93
C ARG A 356 -8.05 -4.35 -14.65
N GLY A 357 -7.07 -4.75 -13.83
CA GLY A 357 -5.88 -3.96 -13.54
C GLY A 357 -5.88 -3.25 -12.19
N CYS A 358 -6.90 -3.43 -11.34
CA CYS A 358 -6.83 -2.98 -9.96
C CYS A 358 -5.65 -3.67 -9.25
N CYS A 359 -5.01 -2.98 -8.30
CA CYS A 359 -4.02 -3.65 -7.44
C CYS A 359 -4.68 -4.60 -6.44
N LEU A 360 -3.88 -5.39 -5.72
CA LEU A 360 -4.35 -6.32 -4.68
C LEU A 360 -5.28 -5.62 -3.70
N SER A 361 -4.84 -4.50 -3.14
CA SER A 361 -5.58 -3.80 -2.08
C SER A 361 -6.94 -3.29 -2.57
N GLU A 362 -6.96 -2.64 -3.74
CA GLU A 362 -8.21 -2.18 -4.37
C GLU A 362 -9.16 -3.33 -4.68
N SER A 363 -8.63 -4.46 -5.15
CA SER A 363 -9.44 -5.63 -5.50
C SER A 363 -10.13 -6.21 -4.27
N PHE A 364 -9.40 -6.34 -3.14
CA PHE A 364 -9.99 -6.81 -1.89
C PHE A 364 -11.05 -5.85 -1.34
N TYR A 365 -10.74 -4.54 -1.27
CA TYR A 365 -11.67 -3.57 -0.69
C TYR A 365 -12.86 -3.26 -1.59
N GLN A 366 -12.80 -3.48 -2.91
CA GLN A 366 -14.00 -3.49 -3.76
C GLN A 366 -14.84 -4.76 -3.58
N ALA A 367 -14.24 -5.86 -3.13
CA ALA A 367 -14.91 -7.15 -3.02
C ALA A 367 -15.51 -7.43 -1.63
N VAL A 368 -15.20 -6.68 -0.57
CA VAL A 368 -15.73 -6.94 0.79
C VAL A 368 -16.63 -5.80 1.31
N GLN A 369 -17.85 -6.13 1.75
CA GLN A 369 -18.83 -5.12 2.17
C GLN A 369 -18.66 -4.67 3.64
N GLY A 370 -18.18 -5.55 4.51
CA GLY A 370 -17.91 -5.30 5.92
C GLY A 370 -16.53 -5.83 6.31
N PRO A 371 -15.43 -5.06 6.11
CA PRO A 371 -14.05 -5.54 6.28
C PRO A 371 -13.62 -5.68 7.75
N TYR A 372 -14.49 -5.36 8.71
CA TYR A 372 -14.17 -5.23 10.14
C TYR A 372 -13.31 -6.38 10.70
N GLN A 373 -13.57 -7.62 10.32
CA GLN A 373 -12.89 -8.80 10.86
C GLN A 373 -11.85 -9.39 9.92
N LEU A 374 -11.71 -8.86 8.70
CA LEU A 374 -10.94 -9.45 7.62
C LEU A 374 -9.50 -8.93 7.66
N LEU A 375 -8.55 -9.81 7.93
CA LEU A 375 -7.12 -9.51 7.76
C LEU A 375 -6.76 -9.74 6.29
N ILE A 376 -6.18 -8.73 5.64
CA ILE A 376 -5.66 -8.82 4.28
C ILE A 376 -4.14 -8.77 4.36
N ALA A 377 -3.46 -9.73 3.75
CA ALA A 377 -2.01 -9.83 3.78
C ALA A 377 -1.42 -10.11 2.41
N GLY A 378 -0.18 -9.64 2.19
CA GLY A 378 0.55 -9.75 0.94
C GLY A 378 1.02 -8.39 0.43
N ASP A 379 1.23 -8.28 -0.89
CA ASP A 379 1.75 -7.05 -1.50
C ASP A 379 0.62 -6.12 -2.01
N PRO A 380 0.29 -5.03 -1.30
CA PRO A 380 -0.84 -4.16 -1.64
C PRO A 380 -0.81 -3.58 -3.05
N LEU A 381 0.39 -3.39 -3.61
CA LEU A 381 0.64 -2.76 -4.91
C LEU A 381 0.69 -3.75 -6.07
N CYS A 382 0.62 -5.07 -5.81
CA CYS A 382 0.69 -6.06 -6.87
C CYS A 382 -0.47 -5.88 -7.85
N GLN A 383 -0.17 -5.73 -9.15
CA GLN A 383 -1.14 -5.41 -10.20
C GLN A 383 -0.79 -6.09 -11.54
N PRO A 384 -0.94 -7.42 -11.67
CA PRO A 384 -0.44 -8.16 -12.83
C PRO A 384 -1.09 -7.82 -14.16
N TRP A 385 -2.33 -7.30 -14.13
CA TRP A 385 -3.09 -6.91 -15.31
C TRP A 385 -3.16 -5.41 -15.55
N ALA A 386 -2.53 -4.58 -14.70
CA ALA A 386 -2.39 -3.17 -15.00
C ALA A 386 -1.54 -3.00 -16.26
N VAL A 387 -1.97 -2.13 -17.16
CA VAL A 387 -1.24 -1.82 -18.39
C VAL A 387 -0.74 -0.39 -18.28
N PRO A 388 0.47 -0.13 -17.75
CA PRO A 388 1.01 1.22 -17.73
C PRO A 388 1.36 1.70 -19.15
N GLY A 389 1.30 3.00 -19.38
CA GLY A 389 1.85 3.66 -20.55
C GLY A 389 3.35 3.93 -20.40
N GLU A 390 3.98 4.31 -21.50
CA GLU A 390 5.36 4.79 -21.52
C GLU A 390 5.37 6.30 -21.25
N VAL A 391 6.08 6.72 -20.20
CA VAL A 391 6.27 8.14 -19.86
C VAL A 391 7.70 8.52 -20.21
N SER A 392 7.87 9.56 -21.01
CA SER A 392 9.17 10.14 -21.31
C SER A 392 9.18 11.62 -20.96
N LEU A 393 10.29 12.08 -20.39
CA LEU A 393 10.49 13.48 -20.02
C LEU A 393 11.91 13.88 -20.37
N THR A 394 12.06 15.01 -21.04
CA THR A 394 13.35 15.67 -21.21
C THR A 394 13.49 16.73 -20.14
N LEU A 395 14.49 16.59 -19.28
CA LEU A 395 14.80 17.58 -18.26
C LEU A 395 15.50 18.80 -18.87
N PRO A 396 15.20 20.02 -18.39
CA PRO A 396 16.03 21.18 -18.66
C PRO A 396 17.39 21.05 -17.94
N GLY A 397 18.43 21.70 -18.47
CA GLY A 397 19.77 21.70 -17.88
C GLY A 397 20.70 20.59 -18.39
N LEU A 398 21.99 20.71 -18.07
CA LEU A 398 23.01 19.73 -18.46
C LEU A 398 23.11 18.62 -17.41
N GLY A 399 22.96 17.36 -17.84
CA GLY A 399 23.22 16.20 -16.98
C GLY A 399 22.30 16.06 -15.77
N GLY A 400 21.10 16.67 -15.78
CA GLY A 400 20.15 16.61 -14.67
C GLY A 400 20.41 17.61 -13.54
N MET A 401 21.30 18.59 -13.74
CA MET A 401 21.43 19.74 -12.85
C MET A 401 20.32 20.75 -13.17
N ILE A 402 19.53 21.12 -12.17
CA ILE A 402 18.39 22.02 -12.28
C ILE A 402 18.48 23.14 -11.23
N ASP A 403 18.00 24.32 -11.61
CA ASP A 403 17.96 25.51 -10.75
C ASP A 403 16.78 26.42 -11.14
N GLY A 404 16.41 27.33 -10.23
CA GLY A 404 15.32 28.28 -10.43
C GLY A 404 13.95 27.65 -10.60
N VAL A 405 13.17 28.18 -11.55
CA VAL A 405 11.84 27.68 -11.87
C VAL A 405 11.88 26.96 -13.21
N ILE A 406 11.59 25.66 -13.18
CA ILE A 406 11.60 24.81 -14.37
C ILE A 406 10.19 24.40 -14.77
N THR A 407 10.00 24.17 -16.07
CA THR A 407 8.75 23.64 -16.62
C THR A 407 9.01 22.25 -17.22
N LEU A 408 8.18 21.29 -16.85
CA LEU A 408 8.26 19.89 -17.26
C LEU A 408 7.09 19.58 -18.19
N ALA A 409 7.39 19.05 -19.38
CA ALA A 409 6.41 18.70 -20.39
C ALA A 409 6.58 17.21 -20.77
N PRO A 410 6.03 16.28 -19.97
CA PRO A 410 6.16 14.86 -20.24
C PRO A 410 5.35 14.45 -21.47
N GLN A 411 5.83 13.43 -22.19
CA GLN A 411 5.09 12.72 -23.23
C GLN A 411 4.64 11.38 -22.68
N VAL A 412 3.42 10.96 -23.01
CA VAL A 412 2.84 9.70 -22.54
C VAL A 412 2.23 8.95 -23.71
N ALA A 413 2.60 7.68 -23.86
CA ALA A 413 2.05 6.78 -24.88
C ALA A 413 1.41 5.55 -24.22
N TYR A 414 0.13 5.30 -24.53
CA TYR A 414 -0.57 4.09 -24.12
C TYR A 414 -0.65 3.10 -25.30
N PRO A 415 -0.72 1.78 -25.03
CA PRO A 415 -0.89 0.78 -26.09
C PRO A 415 -2.29 0.73 -26.70
N ASP A 416 -3.24 1.50 -26.17
CA ASP A 416 -4.64 1.58 -26.58
C ASP A 416 -5.09 3.05 -26.72
N LEU A 417 -6.38 3.28 -26.94
CA LEU A 417 -6.95 4.61 -27.23
C LEU A 417 -7.23 5.47 -25.99
N ARG A 418 -6.82 5.03 -24.78
CA ARG A 418 -7.03 5.84 -23.58
C ARG A 418 -6.09 7.06 -23.58
N ALA A 419 -6.42 8.04 -22.76
CA ALA A 419 -5.65 9.27 -22.64
C ALA A 419 -5.20 9.51 -21.20
N VAL A 420 -4.27 10.44 -21.02
CA VAL A 420 -3.90 10.94 -19.69
C VAL A 420 -5.08 11.73 -19.12
N GLY A 421 -5.58 11.33 -17.96
CA GLY A 421 -6.56 12.09 -17.19
C GLY A 421 -5.88 13.28 -16.49
N HIS A 422 -4.77 13.02 -15.81
CA HIS A 422 -3.94 14.05 -15.18
C HIS A 422 -2.50 13.57 -14.95
N LEU A 423 -1.63 14.53 -14.68
CA LEU A 423 -0.25 14.33 -14.26
C LEU A 423 -0.09 14.74 -12.79
N GLU A 424 0.81 14.05 -12.10
CA GLU A 424 1.28 14.41 -10.76
C GLU A 424 2.81 14.46 -10.75
N LEU A 425 3.37 15.50 -10.11
CA LEU A 425 4.81 15.67 -9.92
C LEU A 425 5.15 15.44 -8.45
N PHE A 426 6.12 14.58 -8.21
CA PHE A 426 6.66 14.29 -6.89
C PHE A 426 8.14 14.63 -6.82
N VAL A 427 8.55 15.19 -5.68
CA VAL A 427 9.95 15.37 -5.29
C VAL A 427 10.14 14.63 -3.99
N ASP A 428 11.08 13.68 -3.96
CA ASP A 428 11.35 12.80 -2.82
C ASP A 428 10.08 12.12 -2.27
N GLY A 429 9.16 11.79 -3.17
CA GLY A 429 7.88 11.16 -2.86
C GLY A 429 6.79 12.09 -2.34
N VAL A 430 7.04 13.40 -2.20
CA VAL A 430 6.00 14.39 -1.83
C VAL A 430 5.43 15.01 -3.10
N ARG A 431 4.09 15.01 -3.25
CA ARG A 431 3.45 15.64 -4.40
C ARG A 431 3.58 17.17 -4.32
N VAL A 432 4.26 17.76 -5.30
CA VAL A 432 4.53 19.21 -5.36
C VAL A 432 3.71 19.93 -6.43
N ALA A 433 3.24 19.23 -7.47
CA ALA A 433 2.37 19.78 -8.50
C ALA A 433 1.45 18.71 -9.10
N ALA A 434 0.36 19.15 -9.73
CA ALA A 434 -0.52 18.31 -10.53
C ALA A 434 -1.17 19.13 -11.66
N GLY A 435 -1.52 18.50 -12.77
CA GLY A 435 -2.10 19.16 -13.94
C GLY A 435 -3.05 18.24 -14.69
N ARG A 436 -4.14 18.78 -15.26
CA ARG A 436 -5.09 17.98 -16.06
C ARG A 436 -4.50 17.64 -17.43
N GLY A 437 -4.81 16.44 -17.94
CA GLY A 437 -4.28 15.95 -19.20
C GLY A 437 -2.76 16.02 -19.23
N LEU A 438 -2.20 16.48 -20.36
CA LEU A 438 -0.76 16.69 -20.55
C LEU A 438 -0.32 18.15 -20.30
N ALA A 439 -1.04 18.90 -19.47
CA ALA A 439 -0.63 20.26 -19.13
C ALA A 439 0.77 20.25 -18.48
N PRO A 440 1.71 21.12 -18.92
CA PRO A 440 3.04 21.19 -18.31
C PRO A 440 2.98 21.47 -16.81
N LEU A 441 3.94 20.90 -16.08
CA LEU A 441 4.07 21.05 -14.63
C LEU A 441 5.21 22.02 -14.33
N THR A 442 5.04 22.87 -13.33
CA THR A 442 6.09 23.79 -12.88
C THR A 442 6.69 23.32 -11.56
N LEU A 443 8.02 23.38 -11.46
CA LEU A 443 8.76 23.14 -10.22
C LEU A 443 9.62 24.37 -9.90
N ASP A 444 9.49 24.89 -8.69
CA ASP A 444 10.33 25.95 -8.14
C ASP A 444 11.40 25.31 -7.24
N THR A 445 12.60 25.12 -7.77
CA THR A 445 13.70 24.44 -7.08
C THR A 445 14.31 25.29 -5.97
N THR A 446 14.00 26.59 -5.91
CA THR A 446 14.47 27.48 -4.83
C THR A 446 13.82 27.15 -3.49
N LYS A 447 12.76 26.34 -3.51
CA LYS A 447 12.06 25.82 -2.32
C LYS A 447 12.56 24.45 -1.87
N LEU A 448 13.55 23.89 -2.57
CA LEU A 448 14.14 22.60 -2.27
C LEU A 448 15.54 22.79 -1.68
N PRO A 449 16.00 21.87 -0.81
CA PRO A 449 17.42 21.77 -0.47
C PRO A 449 18.30 21.66 -1.71
N ASP A 450 19.52 22.18 -1.61
CA ASP A 450 20.54 21.93 -2.63
C ASP A 450 21.10 20.52 -2.45
N GLY A 451 21.29 19.80 -3.56
CA GLY A 451 21.72 18.40 -3.56
C GLY A 451 20.86 17.51 -4.46
N PRO A 452 21.04 16.19 -4.37
CA PRO A 452 20.28 15.23 -5.17
C PRO A 452 18.86 15.02 -4.63
N HIS A 453 17.91 14.95 -5.55
CA HIS A 453 16.49 14.70 -5.30
C HIS A 453 15.95 13.67 -6.28
N GLN A 454 14.99 12.86 -5.83
CA GLN A 454 14.24 11.98 -6.73
C GLN A 454 13.07 12.75 -7.32
N LEU A 455 13.09 12.97 -8.64
CA LEU A 455 11.98 13.58 -9.36
C LEU A 455 11.14 12.48 -10.01
N THR A 456 9.86 12.42 -9.71
CA THR A 456 8.93 11.46 -10.33
C THR A 456 7.75 12.18 -10.97
N VAL A 457 7.49 11.88 -12.24
CA VAL A 457 6.25 12.23 -12.92
C VAL A 457 5.38 11.00 -13.03
N VAL A 458 4.15 11.10 -12.50
CA VAL A 458 3.13 10.07 -12.61
C VAL A 458 2.04 10.55 -13.56
N ALA A 459 1.85 9.82 -14.65
CA ALA A 459 0.74 9.99 -15.55
C ALA A 459 -0.38 9.02 -15.18
N VAL A 460 -1.55 9.57 -14.91
CA VAL A 460 -2.73 8.85 -14.46
C VAL A 460 -3.71 8.84 -15.63
N ASP A 461 -4.09 7.66 -16.12
CA ASP A 461 -4.95 7.55 -17.30
C ASP A 461 -6.40 8.01 -17.02
N ASN A 462 -7.26 8.05 -18.03
CA ASN A 462 -8.65 8.51 -17.90
C ASN A 462 -9.68 7.37 -17.78
N THR A 463 -9.23 6.14 -17.56
CA THR A 463 -10.11 4.98 -17.35
C THR A 463 -10.62 4.96 -15.90
N PRO A 464 -11.68 4.21 -15.57
CA PRO A 464 -12.12 4.06 -14.18
C PRO A 464 -11.08 3.46 -13.22
N ILE A 465 -10.04 2.80 -13.77
CA ILE A 465 -8.97 2.12 -13.02
C ILE A 465 -7.73 3.00 -12.90
N GLU A 466 -7.79 4.24 -13.43
CA GLU A 466 -6.68 5.19 -13.64
C GLU A 466 -5.26 4.63 -13.42
N VAL A 467 -4.84 3.73 -14.32
CA VAL A 467 -3.54 3.08 -14.20
C VAL A 467 -2.43 4.12 -14.21
N GLN A 468 -1.59 4.07 -13.18
CA GLN A 468 -0.43 4.95 -13.06
C GLN A 468 0.71 4.49 -13.97
N SER A 469 1.25 5.42 -14.73
CA SER A 469 2.45 5.27 -15.54
C SER A 469 3.51 6.23 -15.00
N ARG A 470 4.78 5.82 -14.90
CA ARG A 470 5.80 6.61 -14.20
C ARG A 470 7.07 6.81 -14.99
N TRP A 471 7.60 8.00 -14.85
CA TRP A 471 8.98 8.35 -15.16
C TRP A 471 9.64 8.85 -13.87
N SER A 472 10.86 8.43 -13.60
CA SER A 472 11.57 8.84 -12.39
C SER A 472 13.07 8.95 -12.66
N GLN A 473 13.70 10.01 -12.17
CA GLN A 473 15.14 10.23 -12.30
C GLN A 473 15.69 11.02 -11.10
N GLU A 474 16.91 10.69 -10.67
CA GLU A 474 17.66 11.56 -9.77
C GLU A 474 18.07 12.83 -10.52
N VAL A 475 17.81 13.98 -9.90
CA VAL A 475 18.23 15.31 -10.36
C VAL A 475 19.06 15.99 -9.28
N ILE A 476 19.93 16.92 -9.66
CA ILE A 476 20.71 17.72 -8.70
C ILE A 476 20.16 19.13 -8.70
N VAL A 477 19.55 19.53 -7.59
CA VAL A 477 19.18 20.92 -7.33
C VAL A 477 20.44 21.68 -6.95
N LYS A 478 20.74 22.76 -7.67
CA LYS A 478 21.98 23.53 -7.50
C LYS A 478 21.74 25.04 -7.54
N ASN A 479 21.05 25.58 -6.54
CA ASN A 479 20.83 27.02 -6.42
C ASN A 479 22.03 27.76 -5.80
N GLY A 480 22.89 27.06 -5.05
CA GLY A 480 24.07 27.57 -4.36
C GLY A 480 25.36 26.79 -4.65
N SER A 481 26.47 27.15 -3.99
CA SER A 481 27.79 26.55 -4.25
C SER A 481 28.14 25.36 -3.35
N ASP A 482 27.48 25.20 -2.21
CA ASP A 482 27.84 24.20 -1.20
C ASP A 482 27.48 22.75 -1.59
N ALA A 483 28.08 21.80 -0.88
CA ALA A 483 27.86 20.37 -1.07
C ALA A 483 27.98 19.61 0.26
N LEU A 484 27.31 18.46 0.32
CA LEU A 484 27.29 17.55 1.46
C LEU A 484 27.41 16.10 1.00
N GLN A 485 28.17 15.31 1.74
CA GLN A 485 28.38 13.89 1.46
C GLN A 485 28.33 13.05 2.75
N VAL A 486 27.78 11.85 2.62
CA VAL A 486 27.89 10.79 3.63
C VAL A 486 28.48 9.53 2.99
N THR A 487 29.37 8.85 3.71
CA THR A 487 30.02 7.60 3.28
C THR A 487 30.09 6.62 4.45
N ALA A 488 30.27 5.33 4.18
CA ALA A 488 30.50 4.31 5.20
C ALA A 488 31.97 3.86 5.21
N ALA A 489 32.59 3.84 6.39
CA ALA A 489 33.89 3.21 6.57
C ALA A 489 33.75 1.69 6.41
N GLY A 490 34.63 1.07 5.62
CA GLY A 490 34.58 -0.38 5.35
C GLY A 490 33.74 -0.79 4.14
N GLY A 491 33.12 0.15 3.42
CA GLY A 491 32.42 -0.09 2.17
C GLY A 491 30.90 -0.33 2.32
N PRO A 492 30.21 -0.74 1.24
CA PRO A 492 28.75 -0.75 1.18
C PRO A 492 28.11 -1.93 1.92
N ARG A 493 28.88 -2.91 2.39
CA ARG A 493 28.34 -4.09 3.10
C ARG A 493 28.81 -4.06 4.54
N ILE A 494 27.87 -4.01 5.48
CA ILE A 494 28.15 -3.96 6.91
C ILE A 494 27.85 -5.33 7.52
N THR A 495 28.85 -5.94 8.14
CA THR A 495 28.75 -7.25 8.82
C THR A 495 28.92 -7.16 10.34
N GLY A 496 29.29 -5.99 10.86
CA GLY A 496 29.44 -5.74 12.29
C GLY A 496 28.14 -5.28 12.95
N ASP A 497 28.20 -5.12 14.27
CA ASP A 497 27.15 -4.55 15.11
C ASP A 497 27.06 -3.02 15.00
N GLU A 498 28.10 -2.39 14.45
CA GLU A 498 28.13 -0.96 14.17
C GLU A 498 28.46 -0.66 12.70
N ALA A 499 27.83 0.39 12.17
CA ALA A 499 28.25 1.07 10.95
C ALA A 499 28.90 2.41 11.34
N VAL A 500 30.06 2.70 10.75
CA VAL A 500 30.75 3.98 10.94
C VAL A 500 30.52 4.83 9.70
N LEU A 501 29.81 5.94 9.88
CA LEU A 501 29.47 6.87 8.82
C LEU A 501 30.38 8.10 8.91
N ALA A 502 30.98 8.50 7.79
CA ALA A 502 31.74 9.74 7.68
C ALA A 502 30.92 10.77 6.91
N VAL A 503 30.79 11.96 7.49
CA VAL A 503 30.12 13.11 6.91
C VAL A 503 31.17 14.15 6.54
N ALA A 504 31.06 14.72 5.33
CA ALA A 504 31.90 15.81 4.87
C ALA A 504 31.06 16.83 4.10
N GLY A 505 31.27 18.12 4.37
CA GLY A 505 30.56 19.22 3.72
C GLY A 505 31.46 20.46 3.58
N THR A 506 31.08 21.34 2.67
CA THR A 506 31.82 22.60 2.41
C THR A 506 31.58 23.67 3.47
N ARG A 507 30.45 23.59 4.18
CA ARG A 507 30.01 24.54 5.19
C ARG A 507 30.21 23.99 6.60
N ASP A 508 30.61 24.88 7.51
CA ASP A 508 30.62 24.59 8.94
C ASP A 508 29.19 24.69 9.49
N ALA A 509 28.54 23.56 9.72
CA ALA A 509 27.15 23.48 10.14
C ALA A 509 26.88 22.19 10.95
N GLU A 510 25.74 22.15 11.63
CA GLU A 510 25.22 20.90 12.16
C GLU A 510 24.56 20.09 11.04
N THR A 511 25.00 18.85 10.88
CA THR A 511 24.47 17.90 9.90
C THR A 511 23.71 16.78 10.60
N ILE A 512 22.49 16.51 10.16
CA ILE A 512 21.63 15.43 10.63
C ILE A 512 21.81 14.23 9.72
N VAL A 513 22.16 13.07 10.28
CA VAL A 513 22.23 11.80 9.54
C VAL A 513 20.93 11.04 9.77
N THR A 514 20.29 10.60 8.70
CA THR A 514 18.95 10.01 8.72
C THR A 514 18.88 8.71 7.93
N HIS A 515 17.92 7.86 8.31
CA HIS A 515 17.48 6.70 7.56
C HIS A 515 15.96 6.74 7.51
N ASN A 516 15.36 6.77 6.31
CA ASN A 516 13.90 6.82 6.16
C ASN A 516 13.26 7.98 6.96
N GLY A 517 13.91 9.15 6.95
CA GLY A 517 13.50 10.33 7.72
C GLY A 517 13.69 10.23 9.24
N ARG A 518 14.11 9.08 9.79
CA ARG A 518 14.45 8.93 11.21
C ARG A 518 15.89 9.37 11.45
N GLU A 519 16.09 10.31 12.37
CA GLU A 519 17.40 10.74 12.82
C GLU A 519 18.17 9.60 13.48
N LEU A 520 19.40 9.38 13.03
CA LEU A 520 20.36 8.42 13.60
C LEU A 520 21.40 9.11 14.49
N GLY A 521 21.64 10.40 14.23
CA GLY A 521 22.56 11.23 15.01
C GLY A 521 22.94 12.49 14.25
N ARG A 522 23.79 13.31 14.88
CA ARG A 522 24.25 14.60 14.35
C ARG A 522 25.77 14.66 14.33
N VAL A 523 26.31 15.41 13.38
CA VAL A 523 27.73 15.74 13.25
C VAL A 523 27.86 17.25 13.17
N THR A 524 28.73 17.84 13.97
CA THR A 524 29.02 19.28 13.95
C THR A 524 30.36 19.51 13.26
N GLY A 525 30.44 20.57 12.46
CA GLY A 525 31.66 20.90 11.72
C GLY A 525 31.53 20.57 10.24
N ARG A 526 32.60 20.83 9.50
CA ARG A 526 32.72 20.47 8.08
C ARG A 526 32.91 18.97 7.87
N GLU A 527 33.51 18.29 8.83
CA GLU A 527 33.80 16.86 8.76
C GLU A 527 33.58 16.21 10.12
N GLY A 528 33.12 14.96 10.11
CA GLY A 528 33.04 14.16 11.32
C GLY A 528 32.54 12.74 11.07
N GLN A 529 32.45 11.96 12.14
CA GLN A 529 32.02 10.57 12.08
C GLN A 529 30.89 10.30 13.06
N LEU A 530 29.99 9.41 12.66
CA LEU A 530 28.91 8.89 13.48
C LEU A 530 28.99 7.36 13.50
N ARG A 531 29.03 6.77 14.70
CA ARG A 531 28.87 5.31 14.86
C ARG A 531 27.41 5.01 15.19
N ILE A 532 26.81 4.12 14.41
CA ILE A 532 25.41 3.72 14.58
C ILE A 532 25.34 2.21 14.78
N LYS A 533 24.48 1.76 15.68
CA LYS A 533 24.20 0.33 15.83
C LYS A 533 23.39 -0.17 14.63
N THR A 534 23.82 -1.27 14.02
CA THR A 534 23.12 -1.88 12.88
C THR A 534 21.74 -2.40 13.26
N SER A 535 21.51 -2.73 14.54
CA SER A 535 20.19 -3.08 15.07
C SER A 535 19.16 -1.97 14.96
N LEU A 536 19.56 -0.70 14.83
CA LEU A 536 18.63 0.39 14.54
C LEU A 536 18.12 0.32 13.10
N LEU A 537 18.96 -0.12 12.16
CA LEU A 537 18.67 -0.20 10.72
C LEU A 537 17.93 -1.50 10.36
N GLY A 538 18.32 -2.60 11.01
CA GLY A 538 17.91 -3.95 10.68
C GLY A 538 18.62 -4.50 9.43
N PRO A 539 18.56 -5.82 9.20
CA PRO A 539 19.14 -6.45 8.02
C PRO A 539 18.49 -5.97 6.72
N GLY A 540 19.18 -6.15 5.59
CA GLY A 540 18.66 -5.79 4.26
C GLY A 540 19.28 -4.52 3.66
N PRO A 541 18.77 -4.10 2.49
CA PRO A 541 19.20 -2.87 1.83
C PRO A 541 18.68 -1.64 2.58
N VAL A 542 19.56 -0.69 2.88
CA VAL A 542 19.21 0.55 3.59
C VAL A 542 19.81 1.77 2.89
N GLN A 543 19.09 2.88 2.98
CA GLN A 543 19.50 4.17 2.45
C GLN A 543 19.74 5.14 3.61
N ILE A 544 20.91 5.77 3.60
CA ILE A 544 21.35 6.76 4.58
C ILE A 544 21.55 8.10 3.89
N GLU A 545 21.07 9.17 4.51
CA GLU A 545 21.20 10.53 3.99
C GLU A 545 21.69 11.47 5.08
N ALA A 546 22.55 12.41 4.71
CA ALA A 546 22.91 13.54 5.55
C ALA A 546 22.17 14.80 5.05
N ARG A 547 21.69 15.62 5.99
CA ARG A 547 20.92 16.84 5.71
C ARG A 547 21.37 17.97 6.62
N ILE A 548 21.42 19.18 6.07
CA ILE A 548 21.53 20.42 6.83
C ILE A 548 20.22 21.20 6.64
N GLU A 549 19.62 21.63 7.74
CA GLU A 549 18.39 22.43 7.76
C GLU A 549 18.73 23.93 7.92
N GLY A 550 17.77 24.81 7.67
CA GLY A 550 17.92 26.27 7.81
C GLY A 550 17.65 27.04 6.52
N ASP A 551 18.20 28.25 6.41
CA ASP A 551 17.96 29.18 5.29
C ASP A 551 18.55 28.69 3.95
N GLU A 552 19.64 27.92 4.03
CA GLU A 552 20.34 27.32 2.89
C GLU A 552 20.44 25.81 3.11
N PRO A 553 19.33 25.07 2.95
CA PRO A 553 19.30 23.65 3.27
C PRO A 553 20.10 22.82 2.24
N LEU A 554 20.74 21.75 2.72
CA LEU A 554 21.55 20.84 1.89
C LEU A 554 21.14 19.39 2.14
N VAL A 555 21.21 18.57 1.10
CA VAL A 555 21.05 17.11 1.20
C VAL A 555 22.22 16.41 0.50
N SER A 556 22.71 15.33 1.10
CA SER A 556 23.74 14.51 0.49
C SER A 556 23.16 13.54 -0.53
N ARG A 557 24.00 13.04 -1.44
CA ARG A 557 23.66 11.82 -2.18
C ARG A 557 23.35 10.67 -1.22
N PRO A 558 22.28 9.89 -1.46
CA PRO A 558 21.97 8.79 -0.59
C PRO A 558 23.05 7.70 -0.63
N LEU A 559 23.54 7.33 0.55
CA LEU A 559 24.45 6.22 0.75
C LEU A 559 23.66 4.93 0.90
N HIS A 560 23.89 4.01 -0.04
CA HIS A 560 23.25 2.70 -0.05
C HIS A 560 24.14 1.69 0.66
N LEU A 561 23.59 1.00 1.66
CA LEU A 561 24.28 -0.04 2.43
C LEU A 561 23.49 -1.34 2.39
N GLN A 562 24.20 -2.46 2.52
CA GLN A 562 23.63 -3.77 2.78
C GLN A 562 24.02 -4.20 4.20
N ILE A 563 23.03 -4.28 5.09
CA ILE A 563 23.22 -4.79 6.45
C ILE A 563 23.07 -6.32 6.42
N ALA A 564 24.08 -7.04 6.89
CA ALA A 564 24.03 -8.50 7.00
C ALA A 564 23.17 -8.93 8.20
N ARG A 565 22.53 -10.11 8.11
CA ARG A 565 21.99 -10.77 9.30
C ARG A 565 23.15 -11.14 10.25
N GLU A 566 22.93 -10.95 11.53
CA GLU A 566 23.79 -11.56 12.57
C GLU A 566 23.74 -13.08 12.38
N ARG A 567 24.91 -13.72 12.42
CA ARG A 567 25.04 -15.17 12.20
C ARG A 567 24.73 -15.99 13.44
#